data_AF-A0A9D2CQN5-F1
#
_entry.id   AF-A0A9D2CQN5-F1
#
_cell.length_a   1.000
_cell.length_b   1.000
_cell.length_c   1.000
_cell.angle_alpha   90.00
_cell.angle_beta   90.00
_cell.angle_gamma   90.00
#
_symmetry.space_group_name_H-M   'P 1'
#
loop_
_entity.id
_entity.type
_entity.pdbx_description
1 polymer ?
#
loop_
_entity_poly.entity_id
_entity_poly.type
_entity_poly.pdbx_seq_one_letter_code
_entity_poly.pdbx_strand_id
1 'polypeptide(L)'
;MSATEYLPMVFCLLLLGGLFLAIARMGAAGTLRRNGLVGVRTTATMQSDAAWYAAHKAIAPTLRACAWAQFAGAALVLALGLMANNSAVIPVGLAFLFLPTIAMVVAAMTRGASAANDAHRAWEQDQQTSPIHH
;
A
#
# COMPACT_ATOMS: atom_id res chain seq x y z
N MET A 1 -23.22 6.40 23.47
CA MET A 1 -22.43 5.54 22.58
C MET A 1 -21.49 4.72 23.43
N SER A 2 -21.56 3.40 23.29
CA SER A 2 -20.70 2.43 23.99
C SER A 2 -19.41 2.20 23.19
N ALA A 3 -18.29 1.90 23.86
CA ALA A 3 -17.00 1.67 23.19
C ALA A 3 -17.05 0.53 22.14
N THR A 4 -17.99 -0.40 22.29
CA THR A 4 -18.24 -1.50 21.36
C THR A 4 -18.68 -1.04 19.97
N GLU A 5 -19.29 0.14 19.85
CA GLU A 5 -19.72 0.70 18.56
C GLU A 5 -18.55 1.05 17.64
N TYR A 6 -17.34 1.23 18.20
CA TYR A 6 -16.13 1.56 17.46
C TYR A 6 -15.29 0.33 17.08
N LEU A 7 -15.62 -0.87 17.58
CA LEU A 7 -14.90 -2.10 17.26
C LEU A 7 -14.84 -2.38 15.75
N PRO A 8 -15.90 -2.17 14.94
CA PRO A 8 -15.80 -2.33 13.49
C PRO A 8 -14.75 -1.40 12.86
N MET A 9 -14.67 -0.14 13.32
CA MET A 9 -13.68 0.82 12.83
C MET A 9 -12.26 0.40 13.21
N VAL A 10 -12.04 0.01 14.46
CA VAL A 10 -10.75 -0.51 14.95
C VAL A 10 -10.33 -1.73 14.14
N PHE A 11 -11.25 -2.67 13.92
CA PHE A 11 -11.01 -3.86 13.12
C PHE A 11 -10.62 -3.53 11.67
N CYS A 12 -11.34 -2.61 11.01
CA CYS A 12 -11.00 -2.15 9.66
C CYS A 12 -9.60 -1.54 9.58
N LEU A 13 -9.23 -0.70 10.55
CA LEU A 13 -7.88 -0.10 10.61
C LEU A 13 -6.79 -1.17 10.80
N LEU A 14 -7.01 -2.14 11.69
CA LEU A 14 -6.08 -3.24 11.92
C LEU A 14 -5.94 -4.13 10.68
N LEU A 15 -7.05 -4.50 10.03
CA LEU A 15 -7.03 -5.31 8.82
C LEU A 15 -6.29 -4.60 7.68
N LEU A 16 -6.60 -3.33 7.43
CA LEU A 16 -5.97 -2.58 6.35
C LEU A 16 -4.49 -2.34 6.62
N GLY A 17 -4.13 -2.03 7.87
CA GLY A 17 -2.73 -1.93 8.31
C GLY A 17 -1.96 -3.22 8.13
N GLY A 18 -2.57 -4.35 8.52
CA GLY A 18 -2.01 -5.68 8.31
C GLY A 18 -1.76 -5.98 6.83
N LEU A 19 -2.75 -5.69 5.98
CA LEU A 19 -2.66 -5.88 4.53
C LEU A 19 -1.55 -5.02 3.92
N PHE A 20 -1.49 -3.72 4.25
CA PHE A 20 -0.45 -2.81 3.75
C PHE A 20 0.94 -3.28 4.17
N LEU A 21 1.10 -3.70 5.43
CA LEU A 21 2.37 -4.19 5.93
C LEU A 21 2.79 -5.50 5.25
N ALA A 22 1.85 -6.41 5.00
CA ALA A 22 2.11 -7.66 4.27
C ALA A 22 2.58 -7.38 2.83
N ILE A 23 1.87 -6.51 2.10
CA ILE A 23 2.24 -6.10 0.74
C ILE A 23 3.60 -5.40 0.74
N ALA A 24 3.87 -4.52 1.71
CA ALA A 24 5.15 -3.84 1.82
C ALA A 24 6.31 -4.81 2.02
N ARG A 25 6.13 -5.85 2.85
CA ARG A 25 7.14 -6.88 3.08
C ARG A 25 7.40 -7.70 1.83
N MET A 26 6.34 -8.19 1.17
CA MET A 26 6.48 -8.97 -0.06
C MET A 26 7.06 -8.15 -1.22
N GLY A 27 6.65 -6.88 -1.35
CA GLY A 27 7.18 -5.95 -2.36
C GLY A 27 8.66 -5.62 -2.14
N ALA A 28 9.08 -5.39 -0.90
CA ALA A 28 10.49 -5.15 -0.59
C ALA A 28 11.36 -6.40 -0.77
N ALA A 29 10.82 -7.58 -0.46
CA ALA A 29 11.51 -8.85 -0.63
C ALA A 29 11.52 -9.35 -2.09
N GLY A 30 10.76 -8.71 -3.00
CA GLY A 30 10.61 -9.17 -4.38
C GLY A 30 9.85 -10.51 -4.49
N THR A 31 9.08 -10.89 -3.47
CA THR A 31 8.33 -12.16 -3.43
C THR A 31 6.87 -11.98 -3.83
N LEU A 32 6.41 -10.74 -3.99
CA LEU A 32 5.06 -10.44 -4.48
C LEU A 32 4.97 -10.78 -5.96
N ARG A 33 4.48 -11.98 -6.29
CA ARG A 33 4.26 -12.38 -7.69
C ARG A 33 3.13 -11.56 -8.31
N ARG A 34 3.26 -11.31 -9.62
CA ARG A 34 2.24 -10.64 -10.42
C ARG A 34 0.91 -11.39 -10.31
N ASN A 35 -0.15 -10.68 -9.93
CA ASN A 35 -1.47 -11.27 -9.74
C ASN A 35 -2.61 -10.26 -10.04
N GLY A 36 -3.80 -10.80 -10.30
CA GLY A 36 -5.00 -10.03 -10.64
C GLY A 36 -5.78 -9.47 -9.44
N LEU A 37 -5.32 -9.68 -8.19
CA LEU A 37 -6.04 -9.26 -6.98
C LEU A 37 -5.40 -8.05 -6.28
N VAL A 38 -4.09 -8.03 -6.12
CA VAL A 38 -3.35 -7.06 -5.29
C VAL A 38 -2.15 -6.48 -6.04
N GLY A 39 -2.01 -5.15 -6.04
CA GLY A 39 -0.81 -4.46 -6.52
C GLY A 39 -1.10 -3.23 -7.40
N VAL A 40 -0.03 -2.52 -7.77
CA VAL A 40 -0.10 -1.38 -8.71
C VAL A 40 -0.14 -1.93 -10.12
N ARG A 41 -1.27 -1.73 -10.82
CA ARG A 41 -1.47 -2.18 -12.20
C ARG A 41 -1.40 -1.00 -13.15
N THR A 42 -0.20 -0.72 -13.64
CA THR A 42 0.03 0.10 -14.83
C THR A 42 0.36 -0.79 -16.02
N THR A 43 0.27 -0.25 -17.24
CA THR A 43 0.68 -0.94 -18.47
C THR A 43 2.08 -1.56 -18.32
N ALA A 44 3.05 -0.80 -17.81
CA ALA A 44 4.42 -1.28 -17.59
C ALA A 44 4.51 -2.46 -16.60
N THR A 45 3.88 -2.36 -15.41
CA THR A 45 3.89 -3.46 -14.42
C THR A 45 3.19 -4.73 -14.90
N MET A 46 2.31 -4.59 -15.91
CA MET A 46 1.58 -5.70 -16.50
C MET A 46 2.29 -6.30 -17.72
N GLN A 47 3.36 -5.67 -18.22
CA GLN A 47 4.17 -6.17 -19.35
C GLN A 47 5.46 -6.86 -18.89
N SER A 48 6.11 -6.39 -17.81
CA SER A 48 7.41 -6.93 -17.36
C SER A 48 7.45 -7.24 -15.86
N ASP A 49 8.08 -8.37 -15.50
CA ASP A 49 8.23 -8.77 -14.10
C ASP A 49 9.19 -7.83 -13.38
N ALA A 50 10.22 -7.37 -14.10
CA ALA A 50 11.13 -6.34 -13.61
C ALA A 50 10.36 -5.06 -13.24
N ALA A 51 9.44 -4.62 -14.11
CA ALA A 51 8.60 -3.45 -13.83
C ALA A 51 7.66 -3.67 -12.64
N TRP A 52 7.07 -4.86 -12.51
CA TRP A 52 6.25 -5.24 -11.35
C TRP A 52 7.06 -5.15 -10.04
N TYR A 53 8.22 -5.79 -9.97
CA TYR A 53 9.04 -5.79 -8.75
C TYR A 53 9.59 -4.40 -8.43
N ALA A 54 10.02 -3.64 -9.44
CA ALA A 54 10.53 -2.28 -9.26
C ALA A 54 9.46 -1.36 -8.63
N ALA A 55 8.23 -1.38 -9.17
CA ALA A 55 7.12 -0.60 -8.64
C ALA A 55 6.84 -0.94 -7.17
N HIS A 56 6.70 -2.23 -6.85
CA HIS A 56 6.34 -2.69 -5.51
C HIS A 56 7.45 -2.46 -4.49
N LYS A 57 8.72 -2.57 -4.91
CA LYS A 57 9.87 -2.21 -4.08
C LYS A 57 9.91 -0.71 -3.79
N ALA A 58 9.63 0.13 -4.79
CA ALA A 58 9.64 1.60 -4.66
C ALA A 58 8.52 2.14 -3.73
N ILE A 59 7.37 1.47 -3.68
CA ILE A 59 6.26 1.89 -2.81
C ILE A 59 6.30 1.24 -1.42
N ALA A 60 7.10 0.19 -1.21
CA ALA A 60 7.15 -0.55 0.04
C ALA A 60 7.41 0.34 1.29
N PRO A 61 8.29 1.36 1.27
CA PRO A 61 8.46 2.26 2.41
C PRO A 61 7.18 3.02 2.77
N THR A 62 6.43 3.51 1.78
CA THR A 62 5.15 4.20 2.04
C THR A 62 4.09 3.24 2.54
N LEU A 63 3.97 2.03 1.98
CA LEU A 63 3.03 1.03 2.50
C LEU A 63 3.31 0.70 3.97
N ARG A 64 4.60 0.60 4.38
CA ARG A 64 4.95 0.44 5.81
C ARG A 64 4.51 1.63 6.65
N ALA A 65 4.76 2.85 6.19
CA ALA A 65 4.35 4.06 6.91
C ALA A 65 2.82 4.13 7.06
N CYS A 66 2.08 3.82 6.00
CA CYS A 66 0.62 3.80 6.03
C CYS A 66 0.07 2.73 6.97
N ALA A 67 0.70 1.54 7.01
CA ALA A 67 0.32 0.49 7.95
C ALA A 67 0.50 0.94 9.41
N TRP A 68 1.64 1.54 9.75
CA TRP A 68 1.87 2.05 11.10
C TRP A 68 0.92 3.19 11.47
N ALA A 69 0.60 4.07 10.52
CA ALA A 69 -0.43 5.09 10.72
C ALA A 69 -1.78 4.46 11.05
N GLN A 70 -2.20 3.41 10.33
CA GLN A 70 -3.46 2.70 10.60
C GLN A 70 -3.48 2.02 11.96
N PHE A 71 -2.37 1.40 12.39
CA PHE A 71 -2.27 0.83 13.74
C PHE A 71 -2.32 1.90 14.84
N ALA A 72 -1.65 3.04 14.63
CA ALA A 72 -1.74 4.18 15.54
C ALA A 72 -3.17 4.73 15.62
N GLY A 73 -3.86 4.82 14.47
CA GLY A 73 -5.26 5.20 14.40
C GLY A 73 -6.17 4.24 15.15
N ALA A 74 -5.96 2.93 15.01
CA ALA A 74 -6.73 1.90 15.73
C ALA A 74 -6.57 2.05 17.25
N ALA A 75 -5.33 2.24 17.72
CA ALA A 75 -5.05 2.46 19.14
C ALA A 75 -5.70 3.76 19.66
N LEU A 76 -5.64 4.84 18.88
CA LEU A 76 -6.21 6.12 19.24
C LEU A 76 -7.76 6.09 19.27
N VAL A 77 -8.40 5.47 18.27
CA VAL A 77 -9.86 5.27 18.23
C VAL A 77 -10.32 4.46 19.45
N LEU A 78 -9.60 3.40 19.80
CA LEU A 78 -9.92 2.60 20.98
C LEU A 78 -9.78 3.42 22.27
N ALA A 79 -8.68 4.16 22.44
CA ALA A 79 -8.45 5.00 23.61
C ALA A 79 -9.54 6.08 23.75
N LEU A 80 -9.87 6.78 22.68
CA LEU A 80 -10.90 7.82 22.66
C LEU A 80 -12.30 7.25 22.87
N GLY A 81 -12.58 6.02 22.41
CA GLY A 81 -13.87 5.35 22.62
C GLY A 81 -14.07 4.85 24.05
N LEU A 82 -12.98 4.56 24.78
CA LEU A 82 -13.01 4.18 26.19
C LEU A 82 -13.15 5.39 27.12
N MET A 83 -12.63 6.56 26.71
CA MET A 83 -12.84 7.82 27.39
C MET A 83 -14.24 8.35 27.02
N ALA A 84 -15.11 8.59 28.00
CA ALA A 84 -16.55 8.86 27.78
C ALA A 84 -16.87 9.79 26.59
N ASN A 85 -17.87 9.39 25.79
CA ASN A 85 -18.55 10.10 24.67
C ASN A 85 -17.76 11.24 23.99
N ASN A 86 -16.60 10.91 23.41
CA ASN A 86 -15.83 11.88 22.64
C ASN A 86 -16.31 11.91 21.17
N SER A 87 -16.86 13.05 20.73
CA SER A 87 -17.30 13.24 19.35
C SER A 87 -16.17 13.17 18.32
N ALA A 88 -14.90 13.24 18.76
CA ALA A 88 -13.72 13.13 17.91
C ALA A 88 -13.42 11.69 17.43
N VAL A 89 -14.01 10.64 18.02
CA VAL A 89 -13.66 9.24 17.70
C VAL A 89 -13.86 8.94 16.21
N ILE A 90 -15.01 9.32 15.66
CA ILE A 90 -15.35 9.08 14.25
C ILE A 90 -14.42 9.86 13.30
N PRO A 91 -14.28 11.21 13.39
CA PRO A 91 -13.42 11.94 12.46
C PRO A 91 -11.95 11.50 12.55
N VAL A 92 -11.45 11.16 13.75
CA VAL A 92 -10.10 10.58 13.90
C VAL A 92 -9.99 9.25 13.17
N GLY A 93 -10.94 8.33 13.37
CA GLY A 93 -10.95 7.04 12.68
C GLY A 93 -10.96 7.18 11.17
N LEU A 94 -11.80 8.08 10.62
CA LEU A 94 -11.85 8.36 9.18
C LEU A 94 -10.55 8.98 8.66
N ALA A 95 -9.94 9.91 9.41
CA ALA A 95 -8.67 10.52 9.02
C ALA A 95 -7.55 9.46 8.88
N PHE A 96 -7.45 8.55 9.85
CA PHE A 96 -6.48 7.46 9.82
C PHE A 96 -6.80 6.38 8.78
N LEU A 97 -8.06 6.24 8.36
CA LEU A 97 -8.45 5.34 7.28
C LEU A 97 -8.08 5.93 5.91
N PHE A 98 -8.46 7.18 5.67
CA PHE A 98 -8.39 7.78 4.32
C PHE A 98 -7.04 8.42 4.02
N LEU A 99 -6.45 9.21 4.94
CA LEU A 99 -5.23 9.96 4.62
C LEU A 99 -4.05 9.04 4.25
N PRO A 100 -3.74 7.95 5.00
CA PRO A 100 -2.68 7.03 4.61
C PRO A 100 -3.00 6.28 3.31
N THR A 101 -4.27 5.96 3.07
CA THR A 101 -4.69 5.28 1.85
C THR A 101 -4.53 6.18 0.62
N ILE A 102 -4.91 7.46 0.74
CA ILE A 102 -4.68 8.47 -0.31
C ILE A 102 -3.18 8.64 -0.56
N ALA A 103 -2.37 8.78 0.49
CA ALA A 103 -0.92 8.91 0.37
C ALA A 103 -0.29 7.69 -0.33
N MET A 104 -0.79 6.49 -0.06
CA MET A 104 -0.37 5.27 -0.75
C MET A 104 -0.74 5.31 -2.24
N VAL A 105 -1.97 5.72 -2.58
CA VAL A 105 -2.41 5.84 -3.99
C VAL A 105 -1.53 6.83 -4.74
N VAL A 106 -1.24 8.00 -4.14
CA VAL A 106 -0.34 9.00 -4.73
C VAL A 106 1.07 8.42 -4.92
N ALA A 107 1.60 7.69 -3.93
CA ALA A 107 2.91 7.04 -4.05
C ALA A 107 2.94 5.97 -5.16
N ALA A 108 1.85 5.23 -5.34
CA ALA A 108 1.70 4.27 -6.42
C ALA A 108 1.68 4.95 -7.80
N MET A 109 0.92 6.03 -7.94
CA MET A 109 0.80 6.80 -9.19
C MET A 109 2.07 7.57 -9.56
N THR A 110 2.90 7.91 -8.57
CA THR A 110 4.13 8.68 -8.78
C THR A 110 5.35 7.76 -8.80
N ARG A 111 5.84 7.35 -7.63
CA ARG A 111 7.07 6.57 -7.48
C ARG A 111 6.93 5.16 -8.02
N GLY A 112 5.77 4.53 -7.81
CA GLY A 112 5.47 3.20 -8.34
C GLY A 112 5.47 3.19 -9.87
N ALA A 113 4.75 4.15 -10.48
CA ALA A 113 4.69 4.29 -11.93
C ALA A 113 6.05 4.65 -12.56
N SER A 114 6.80 5.58 -11.96
CA SER A 114 8.14 5.93 -12.43
C SER A 114 9.07 4.72 -12.42
N ALA A 115 9.17 4.02 -11.28
CA ALA A 115 10.02 2.85 -11.14
C ALA A 115 9.62 1.72 -12.10
N ALA A 116 8.31 1.55 -12.35
CA ALA A 116 7.82 0.59 -13.34
C ALA A 116 8.28 0.93 -14.76
N ASN A 117 8.13 2.19 -15.16
CA ASN A 117 8.46 2.65 -16.51
C ASN A 117 9.96 2.58 -16.80
N ASP A 118 10.79 2.90 -15.81
CA ASP A 118 12.25 2.84 -15.95
C ASP A 118 12.73 1.39 -16.07
N ALA A 119 12.20 0.49 -15.23
CA ALA A 119 12.51 -0.93 -15.31
C ALA A 119 11.95 -1.60 -16.58
N HIS A 120 10.80 -1.14 -17.09
CA HIS A 120 10.27 -1.63 -18.36
C HIS A 120 11.15 -1.23 -19.54
N ARG A 121 11.61 0.03 -19.59
CA ARG A 121 12.52 0.51 -20.65
C ARG A 121 13.86 -0.23 -20.65
N ALA A 122 14.42 -0.51 -19.49
CA ALA A 122 15.63 -1.34 -19.38
C ALA A 122 15.40 -2.76 -19.94
N TRP A 123 14.25 -3.37 -19.60
CA TRP A 123 13.86 -4.68 -20.14
C TRP A 123 13.67 -4.67 -21.66
N GLU A 124 13.11 -3.61 -22.25
CA GLU A 124 12.98 -3.48 -23.72
C GLU A 124 14.35 -3.37 -24.41
N GLN A 125 15.29 -2.63 -23.82
CA GLN A 125 16.65 -2.49 -24.35
C GLN A 125 17.42 -3.82 -24.32
N ASP A 126 17.30 -4.58 -23.24
CA ASP A 126 17.91 -5.90 -23.11
C ASP A 126 17.36 -6.89 -24.15
N GLN A 127 16.05 -6.81 -24.45
CA GLN A 127 15.42 -7.61 -25.50
C GLN A 127 15.90 -7.23 -26.90
N GLN A 128 16.11 -5.94 -27.17
CA GLN A 128 16.58 -5.45 -28.47
C GLN A 128 18.08 -5.73 -28.72
N THR A 129 18.89 -5.80 -27.66
CA THR A 129 20.34 -6.00 -27.75
C THR A 129 20.78 -7.46 -27.66
N SER A 130 19.89 -8.38 -27.28
CA SER A 130 20.15 -9.82 -27.30
C SER A 130 20.17 -10.36 -28.74
N PRO A 131 21.27 -10.94 -29.23
CA PRO A 131 21.45 -11.35 -30.63
C PRO A 131 20.67 -12.62 -31.02
N ILE A 132 19.66 -13.04 -30.26
CA ILE A 132 18.89 -14.25 -30.52
C ILE A 132 17.41 -13.91 -30.45
N HIS A 133 16.73 -14.17 -31.58
CA HIS A 133 15.32 -13.86 -31.93
C HIS A 133 15.09 -12.56 -32.69
N HIS A 134 15.63 -12.47 -33.91
CA HIS A 134 14.84 -12.52 -35.16
C HIS A 134 15.71 -13.03 -36.31
#